data_AF-A0A3C1YII1-F1
#
_entry.id   AF-A0A3C1YII1-F1
#
_cell.length_a   1.000
_cell.length_b   1.000
_cell.length_c   1.000
_cell.angle_alpha   90.00
_cell.angle_beta   90.00
_cell.angle_gamma   90.00
#
_symmetry.space_group_name_H-M   'P 1'
#
loop_
_entity.id
_entity.type
_entity.pdbx_description
1 polymer ?
#
loop_
_entity_poly.entity_id
_entity_poly.type
_entity_poly.pdbx_seq_one_letter_code
_entity_poly.pdbx_strand_id
1 'polypeptide(L)' 'MDISALEKIDYKSVLKYFLEISSVPRGSGHNEKINQYLVDFAKKKGFEYYTDEALNVVITKP' A
#
# COMPACT_ATOMS: atom_id res chain seq x y z
N MET A 1 -21.66 -11.04 2.94
CA MET A 1 -20.45 -11.13 2.10
C MET A 1 -20.57 -12.41 1.30
N ASP A 2 -20.56 -12.32 -0.02
CA ASP A 2 -20.69 -13.49 -0.90
C ASP A 2 -19.39 -14.32 -0.83
N ILE A 3 -19.49 -15.57 -0.34
CA ILE A 3 -18.33 -16.46 -0.17
C ILE A 3 -17.71 -16.82 -1.53
N SER A 4 -18.48 -16.79 -2.62
CA SER A 4 -17.96 -17.06 -3.96
C SER A 4 -16.95 -16.00 -4.44
N ALA A 5 -17.00 -14.78 -3.88
CA ALA A 5 -16.03 -13.74 -4.18
C ALA A 5 -14.63 -14.06 -3.62
N LEU A 6 -14.57 -14.82 -2.52
CA LEU A 6 -13.31 -15.23 -1.89
C LEU A 6 -12.54 -16.23 -2.76
N GLU A 7 -13.21 -17.08 -3.53
CA GLU A 7 -12.55 -18.09 -4.38
C GLU A 7 -11.70 -17.48 -5.50
N LYS A 8 -12.01 -16.24 -5.91
CA LYS A 8 -11.32 -15.52 -6.99
C LYS A 8 -10.24 -14.55 -6.50
N ILE A 9 -10.03 -14.43 -5.19
CA ILE A 9 -9.04 -13.51 -4.64
C ILE A 9 -7.64 -14.07 -4.88
N ASP A 10 -6.76 -13.24 -5.43
CA ASP A 10 -5.33 -13.55 -5.48
C ASP A 10 -4.68 -13.33 -4.12
N TYR A 11 -4.83 -14.33 -3.25
CA TYR A 11 -4.25 -14.33 -1.90
C TYR A 11 -2.73 -14.22 -1.92
N LYS A 12 -2.05 -14.75 -2.95
CA LYS A 12 -0.59 -14.70 -3.02
C LYS A 12 -0.09 -13.28 -3.21
N SER A 13 -0.73 -12.50 -4.09
CA SER A 13 -0.41 -11.08 -4.25
C SER A 13 -0.71 -10.27 -3.00
N VAL A 14 -1.86 -10.52 -2.34
CA VAL A 14 -2.18 -9.86 -1.07
C VAL A 14 -1.13 -10.17 0.01
N LEU A 15 -0.79 -11.44 0.20
CA LEU A 15 0.19 -11.86 1.20
C LEU A 15 1.60 -11.33 0.89
N LYS A 16 1.98 -11.23 -0.40
CA LYS A 16 3.24 -10.61 -0.81
C LYS A 16 3.31 -9.16 -0.32
N TYR A 17 2.31 -8.33 -0.63
CA TYR A 17 2.31 -6.93 -0.18
C TYR A 17 2.19 -6.82 1.34
N PHE A 18 1.42 -7.71 1.98
CA PHE A 18 1.34 -7.77 3.43
C PHE A 18 2.71 -8.00 4.07
N LEU A 19 3.50 -8.95 3.55
CA LEU A 19 4.85 -9.22 4.05
C LEU A 19 5.77 -8.01 3.81
N GLU A 20 5.77 -7.44 2.60
CA GLU A 20 6.57 -6.25 2.27
C GLU A 20 6.24 -5.07 3.21
N ILE A 21 4.96 -4.73 3.37
CA ILE A 21 4.50 -3.65 4.25
C ILE A 21 4.81 -3.93 5.72
N SER A 22 4.67 -5.18 6.16
CA SER A 22 4.93 -5.57 7.54
C SER A 22 6.41 -5.43 7.91
N SER A 23 7.31 -5.62 6.96
CA SER A 23 8.75 -5.38 7.13
C SER A 23 9.12 -3.89 7.18
N VAL A 24 8.22 -2.98 6.81
CA VAL A 24 8.47 -1.54 6.94
C VAL A 24 8.22 -1.08 8.39
N PRO A 25 9.22 -0.52 9.07
CA PRO A 25 9.03 0.06 10.41
C PRO A 25 8.05 1.24 10.35
N ARG A 26 7.00 1.20 11.16
CA ARG A 26 5.90 2.19 11.17
C ARG A 26 5.28 2.35 12.56
N GLY A 27 6.05 2.92 13.48
CA GLY A 27 5.52 3.27 14.81
C GLY A 27 4.47 4.37 14.70
N SER A 28 3.56 4.47 15.67
CA SER A 28 2.66 5.64 15.75
C SER A 28 3.52 6.92 15.83
N GLY A 29 3.30 7.87 14.92
CA GLY A 29 4.11 9.08 14.78
C GLY A 29 5.43 8.92 14.00
N HIS A 30 5.70 7.74 13.43
CA HIS A 30 6.90 7.44 12.63
C HIS A 30 6.51 6.85 11.27
N ASN A 31 5.79 7.64 10.48
CA ASN A 31 5.15 7.21 9.23
C ASN A 31 6.02 7.44 7.98
N GLU A 32 7.20 8.04 8.11
CA GLU A 32 8.06 8.44 6.99
C GLU A 32 8.42 7.26 6.09
N LYS A 33 8.74 6.11 6.69
CA LYS A 33 9.15 4.90 5.94
C LYS A 33 7.99 4.25 5.20
N ILE A 34 6.80 4.18 5.82
CA ILE A 34 5.63 3.61 5.17
C ILE A 34 5.08 4.54 4.09
N ASN A 35 5.14 5.86 4.32
CA ASN A 35 4.86 6.87 3.31
C ASN A 35 5.77 6.67 2.07
N GLN A 36 7.09 6.59 2.28
CA GLN A 36 8.05 6.37 1.20
C GLN A 36 7.77 5.07 0.42
N TYR A 37 7.47 3.96 1.12
CA TYR A 37 7.11 2.69 0.47
C TYR A 37 5.90 2.84 -0.47
N LEU A 38 4.84 3.52 -0.02
CA LEU A 38 3.62 3.73 -0.80
C LEU A 38 3.85 4.66 -2.00
N VAL A 39 4.64 5.73 -1.81
CA VAL A 39 5.04 6.65 -2.88
C VAL A 39 5.85 5.91 -3.95
N ASP A 40 6.83 5.09 -3.55
CA ASP A 40 7.64 4.33 -4.49
C ASP A 40 6.83 3.24 -5.21
N PHE A 41 5.87 2.63 -4.53
CA PHE A 41 4.89 1.74 -5.15
C PHE A 41 4.11 2.46 -6.27
N ALA A 42 3.58 3.65 -6.00
CA ALA A 42 2.85 4.43 -7.01
C ALA A 42 3.75 4.80 -8.21
N LYS A 43 4.95 5.34 -7.94
CA LYS A 43 5.94 5.67 -8.98
C LYS A 43 6.28 4.48 -9.86
N LYS A 44 6.58 3.32 -9.26
CA LYS A 44 6.94 2.09 -9.99
C LYS A 44 5.80 1.60 -10.89
N LYS A 45 4.55 1.85 -10.50
CA LYS A 45 3.37 1.49 -11.28
C LYS A 45 2.96 2.57 -12.28
N GLY A 46 3.57 3.75 -12.25
CA GLY A 46 3.17 4.90 -13.05
C GLY A 46 1.80 5.45 -12.65
N PHE A 47 1.42 5.30 -11.37
CA PHE A 47 0.17 5.84 -10.84
C PHE A 47 0.37 7.27 -10.35
N GLU A 48 -0.69 8.08 -10.46
CA GLU A 48 -0.72 9.39 -9.84
C GLU A 48 -0.78 9.23 -8.31
N TYR A 49 -0.07 10.08 -7.59
CA TYR A 49 -0.08 10.08 -6.14
C TYR A 49 0.06 11.49 -5.58
N TYR A 50 -0.45 11.67 -4.37
CA TYR A 50 -0.30 12.88 -3.56
C TYR A 50 0.07 12.50 -2.13
N THR A 51 0.93 13.31 -1.51
CA THR A 51 1.22 13.24 -0.07
C THR A 51 1.05 14.61 0.56
N ASP A 52 0.45 14.65 1.75
CA ASP A 52 0.34 15.87 2.54
C ASP A 52 1.48 15.99 3.57
N GLU A 53 1.46 17.09 4.34
CA GLU A 53 2.43 17.36 5.42
C GLU A 53 2.33 16.35 6.58
N ALA A 54 1.18 15.69 6.75
CA ALA A 54 0.96 14.67 7.77
C ALA A 54 1.35 13.26 7.29
N LEU A 55 1.96 13.14 6.10
CA LEU A 55 2.40 11.91 5.47
C LEU A 55 1.27 10.95 5.06
N ASN A 56 0.03 11.46 4.92
CA ASN A 56 -1.04 10.69 4.30
C ASN A 56 -0.74 10.52 2.80
N VAL A 57 -1.02 9.35 2.24
CA VAL A 57 -0.78 9.04 0.82
C VAL A 57 -2.09 8.71 0.13
N VAL A 58 -2.38 9.43 -0.95
CA VAL A 58 -3.48 9.11 -1.88
C VAL A 58 -2.85 8.61 -3.17
N ILE A 59 -3.27 7.44 -3.64
CA ILE A 59 -2.81 6.85 -4.90
C ILE A 59 -4.02 6.65 -5.80
N THR A 60 -3.98 7.26 -6.98
CA THR A 60 -5.03 7.14 -7.99
C THR A 60 -4.54 6.25 -9.12
N LYS A 61 -5.21 5.11 -9.29
CA LYS A 61 -5.06 4.28 -10.48
C LYS A 61 -6.06 4.78 -11.54
N PRO A 62 -5.63 4.99 -12.79
CA PRO A 62 -6.53 5.36 -13.89
C PRO A 62 -7.57 4.29 -14.19
#